data_AF-A0A7W1MVA1-F1
#
_entry.id   AF-A0A7W1MVA1-F1
#
_cell.length_a   1.000
_cell.length_b   1.000
_cell.length_c   1.000
_cell.angle_alpha   90.00
_cell.angle_beta   90.00
_cell.angle_gamma   90.00
#
_symmetry.space_group_name_H-M   'P 1'
#
loop_
_entity.id
_entity.type
_entity.pdbx_description
1 polymer ?
#
loop_
_entity_poly.entity_id
_entity_poly.type
_entity_poly.pdbx_seq_one_letter_code
_entity_poly.pdbx_strand_id
1 'polypeptide(L)'
;MRKITPFLWFDGQAEEAVAFYLSVFKDGKIHTTTRSPENGPRPAGTVMTIAFELQGQQFVALNGGPSFPFTNAVSLVVNCTAGCLPG
;
A
#
# COMPACT_ATOMS: atom_id res chain seq x y z
N MET A 1 -17.72 7.18 -4.15
CA MET A 1 -16.69 7.90 -3.37
C MET A 1 -16.46 7.17 -2.05
N ARG A 2 -15.24 6.66 -1.83
CA ARG A 2 -14.84 6.11 -0.52
C ARG A 2 -14.39 7.27 0.36
N LYS A 3 -14.96 7.39 1.56
CA LYS A 3 -14.66 8.48 2.51
C LYS A 3 -13.51 8.15 3.47
N ILE A 4 -13.18 6.87 3.60
CA ILE A 4 -12.17 6.34 4.52
C ILE A 4 -11.22 5.48 3.73
N THR A 5 -9.92 5.73 3.89
CA THR A 5 -8.84 5.03 3.20
C THR A 5 -7.90 4.45 4.25
N PRO A 6 -7.73 3.11 4.31
CA PRO A 6 -6.75 2.51 5.19
C PRO A 6 -5.35 2.96 4.82
N PHE A 7 -4.54 3.20 5.84
CA PHE A 7 -3.20 3.77 5.71
C PHE A 7 -2.21 2.80 6.35
N LEU A 8 -1.37 2.19 5.53
CA LEU A 8 -0.52 1.05 5.86
C LEU A 8 0.92 1.52 6.08
N TRP A 9 1.49 1.19 7.24
CA TRP A 9 2.82 1.64 7.66
C TRP A 9 3.89 0.61 7.30
N PHE A 10 4.95 1.03 6.60
CA PHE A 10 6.08 0.19 6.17
C PHE A 10 7.42 0.78 6.62
N ASP A 11 8.43 -0.08 6.72
CA ASP A 11 9.80 0.30 7.01
C ASP A 11 10.63 0.36 5.71
N GLY A 12 10.31 1.33 4.86
CA GLY A 12 11.00 1.49 3.58
C GLY A 12 10.46 0.60 2.45
N GLN A 13 9.68 -0.45 2.76
CA GLN A 13 9.24 -1.44 1.76
C GLN A 13 7.89 -1.14 1.07
N ALA A 14 7.41 0.11 1.07
CA ALA A 14 6.10 0.43 0.49
C ALA A 14 6.03 0.13 -1.03
N GLU A 15 7.09 0.37 -1.80
CA GLU A 15 7.12 0.09 -3.24
C GLU A 15 7.02 -1.42 -3.50
N GLU A 16 7.81 -2.23 -2.78
CA GLU A 16 7.82 -3.68 -2.90
C GLU A 16 6.48 -4.30 -2.46
N ALA A 17 5.90 -3.81 -1.36
CA ALA A 17 4.61 -4.28 -0.86
C ALA A 17 3.49 -3.99 -1.85
N VAL A 18 3.44 -2.77 -2.40
CA VAL A 18 2.44 -2.41 -3.42
C VAL A 18 2.64 -3.24 -4.68
N ALA A 19 3.87 -3.41 -5.15
CA ALA A 19 4.16 -4.26 -6.30
C ALA A 19 3.71 -5.71 -6.07
N PHE A 20 3.94 -6.26 -4.88
CA PHE A 20 3.46 -7.57 -4.50
C PHE A 20 1.92 -7.64 -4.52
N TYR A 21 1.21 -6.70 -3.89
CA TYR A 21 -0.25 -6.71 -3.89
C TYR A 21 -0.84 -6.63 -5.30
N LEU A 22 -0.27 -5.81 -6.19
CA LEU A 22 -0.68 -5.72 -7.60
C LEU A 22 -0.34 -6.98 -8.41
N SER A 23 0.70 -7.70 -8.00
CA SER A 23 1.01 -9.01 -8.60
C SER A 23 -0.04 -10.07 -8.25
N VAL A 24 -0.68 -9.97 -7.08
CA VAL A 24 -1.73 -10.87 -6.62
C VAL A 24 -3.11 -10.46 -7.17
N PHE A 25 -3.47 -9.19 -7.05
CA PHE A 25 -4.74 -8.64 -7.53
C PHE A 25 -4.55 -7.93 -8.87
N LYS A 26 -4.77 -8.67 -9.96
CA LYS A 26 -4.47 -8.22 -11.33
C LYS A 26 -5.28 -7.00 -11.80
N ASP A 27 -6.39 -6.71 -11.15
CA ASP A 27 -7.24 -5.54 -11.41
C ASP A 27 -6.81 -4.30 -10.60
N GLY A 28 -5.79 -4.42 -9.76
CA GLY A 28 -5.27 -3.32 -8.97
C GLY A 28 -4.50 -2.29 -9.81
N LYS A 29 -4.35 -1.08 -9.26
CA LYS A 29 -3.58 0.00 -9.89
C LYS A 29 -3.00 0.98 -8.89
N ILE A 30 -1.92 1.65 -9.27
CA ILE A 30 -1.38 2.81 -8.56
C ILE A 30 -2.12 4.06 -9.05
N HIS A 31 -2.51 4.92 -8.11
CA HIS A 31 -3.11 6.23 -8.39
C HIS A 31 -2.06 7.33 -8.35
N THR A 32 -1.35 7.44 -7.23
CA THR A 32 -0.40 8.53 -6.99
C THR A 32 0.77 8.02 -6.16
N THR A 33 1.99 8.38 -6.55
CA THR A 33 3.19 8.18 -5.74
C THR A 33 3.72 9.54 -5.31
N THR A 34 3.84 9.76 -4.01
CA THR A 34 4.46 10.97 -3.45
C THR A 34 5.87 10.64 -3.00
N ARG A 35 6.83 11.46 -3.43
CA ARG A 35 8.25 11.33 -3.10
C ARG A 35 8.68 12.39 -2.10
N SER A 36 9.69 12.10 -1.30
CA SER A 36 10.23 13.04 -0.31
C SER A 36 10.81 14.28 -1.00
N PRO A 37 10.49 15.49 -0.51
CA PRO A 37 11.05 16.74 -1.04
C PRO A 37 12.52 16.91 -0.64
N GLU A 38 13.23 17.83 -1.28
CA GLU A 38 14.65 18.11 -1.00
C GLU A 38 14.93 18.45 0.47
N ASN A 39 14.01 19.18 1.12
CA ASN A 39 14.14 19.60 2.52
C ASN A 39 13.40 18.65 3.48
N GLY A 40 13.13 17.41 3.06
CA GLY A 40 12.41 16.41 3.84
C GLY A 40 13.29 15.68 4.86
N PRO A 41 12.68 14.96 5.82
CA PRO A 41 13.41 14.13 6.80
C PRO A 41 14.04 12.87 6.20
N ARG A 42 13.92 12.67 4.88
CA ARG A 42 14.42 11.52 4.13
C ARG A 42 15.12 11.97 2.85
N PRO A 43 15.97 11.12 2.26
CA PRO A 43 16.63 11.46 1.01
C PRO A 43 15.63 11.87 -0.07
N ALA A 44 15.92 12.98 -0.74
CA ALA A 44 15.08 13.54 -1.77
C ALA A 44 14.76 12.50 -2.87
N GLY A 45 13.52 12.50 -3.34
CA GLY A 45 13.10 11.58 -4.41
C GLY A 45 12.77 10.16 -3.96
N THR A 46 13.09 9.76 -2.72
CA THR A 46 12.65 8.46 -2.18
C THR A 46 11.14 8.42 -2.01
N VAL A 47 10.53 7.23 -2.13
CA VAL A 47 9.07 7.11 -1.94
C VAL A 47 8.70 7.36 -0.50
N MET A 48 7.75 8.28 -0.33
CA MET A 48 7.11 8.57 0.95
C MET A 48 5.79 7.82 1.04
N THR A 49 4.87 8.03 0.09
CA THR A 49 3.58 7.35 0.05
C THR A 49 3.22 6.87 -1.35
N ILE A 50 2.39 5.82 -1.40
CA ILE A 50 1.78 5.31 -2.62
C ILE A 50 0.29 5.13 -2.35
N ALA A 51 -0.55 5.89 -3.07
CA ALA A 51 -1.98 5.64 -3.15
C ALA A 51 -2.22 4.59 -4.24
N PHE A 52 -2.88 3.49 -3.88
CA PHE A 52 -3.15 2.37 -4.78
C PHE A 52 -4.54 1.79 -4.53
N GLU A 53 -4.97 0.90 -5.41
CA GLU A 53 -6.28 0.27 -5.36
C GLU A 53 -6.15 -1.22 -5.62
N LEU A 54 -6.89 -2.03 -4.85
CA LEU A 54 -7.05 -3.46 -5.03
C LEU A 54 -8.55 -3.77 -5.01
N GLN A 55 -9.09 -4.50 -5.99
CA GLN A 55 -10.50 -4.92 -5.99
C GLN A 55 -11.48 -3.74 -5.74
N GLY A 56 -11.16 -2.59 -6.35
CA GLY A 56 -11.91 -1.34 -6.20
C GLY A 56 -11.80 -0.63 -4.84
N GLN A 57 -11.00 -1.13 -3.88
CA GLN A 57 -10.69 -0.51 -2.59
C GLN A 57 -9.38 0.26 -2.65
N GLN A 58 -9.43 1.55 -2.30
CA GLN A 58 -8.26 2.40 -2.20
C GLN A 58 -7.54 2.19 -0.86
N PHE A 59 -6.22 2.25 -0.91
CA PHE A 59 -5.29 2.17 0.20
C PHE A 59 -4.18 3.22 0.01
N VAL A 60 -3.50 3.57 1.09
CA VAL A 60 -2.23 4.27 1.03
C VAL A 60 -1.18 3.46 1.77
N ALA A 61 -0.04 3.21 1.11
CA ALA A 61 1.17 2.72 1.76
C ALA A 61 2.06 3.91 2.10
N LEU A 62 2.61 3.94 3.32
CA LEU A 62 3.58 4.92 3.78
C LEU A 62 4.85 4.20 4.17
N ASN A 63 5.97 4.62 3.59
CA ASN A 63 7.25 4.41 4.24
C ASN A 63 7.25 5.31 5.47
N GLY A 64 7.29 4.75 6.66
CA GLY A 64 7.23 5.48 7.93
C GLY A 64 8.47 5.22 8.82
N GLY A 65 9.20 4.15 8.54
CA GLY A 65 10.33 3.68 9.35
C GLY A 65 9.90 2.57 10.32
N PRO A 66 10.82 2.04 11.14
CA PRO A 66 10.62 0.79 11.88
C PRO A 66 9.74 0.90 13.12
N SER A 67 9.31 2.11 13.50
CA SER A 67 8.68 2.38 14.80
C SER A 67 7.32 1.71 15.01
N PHE A 68 6.57 1.43 13.94
CA PHE A 68 5.20 0.93 14.02
C PHE A 68 5.00 -0.28 13.10
N PRO A 69 5.46 -1.48 13.51
CA PRO A 69 5.22 -2.71 12.76
C PRO A 69 3.73 -3.07 12.76
N PHE A 70 3.31 -3.84 11.75
CA PHE A 70 1.98 -4.41 11.74
C PHE A 70 1.75 -5.34 12.94
N THR A 71 0.51 -5.34 13.41
CA THR A 71 0.02 -6.28 14.41
C THR A 71 -1.25 -6.95 13.89
N ASN A 72 -1.69 -8.00 14.56
CA ASN A 72 -2.93 -8.69 14.22
C ASN A 72 -4.19 -7.83 14.49
N ALA A 73 -4.05 -6.64 15.10
CA ALA A 73 -5.18 -5.75 15.40
C ALA A 73 -5.83 -5.15 14.14
N VAL A 74 -5.08 -5.07 13.03
CA VAL A 74 -5.60 -4.61 11.73
C VAL A 74 -5.30 -5.67 10.69
N SER A 75 -6.36 -6.22 10.08
CA SER A 75 -6.28 -7.24 9.04
C SER A 75 -7.22 -6.92 7.89
N LEU A 76 -6.86 -7.37 6.69
CA LEU A 76 -7.70 -7.27 5.50
C LEU A 76 -8.31 -8.64 5.22
N VAL A 77 -9.64 -8.68 5.10
CA VAL A 77 -10.37 -9.88 4.70
C VAL A 77 -10.75 -9.75 3.24
N VAL A 78 -10.39 -10.76 2.46
CA VAL A 78 -10.78 -10.88 1.06
C VAL A 78 -11.85 -11.97 0.97
N ASN A 79 -13.04 -11.58 0.54
CA ASN A 79 -14.12 -12.54 0.30
C ASN A 79 -13.92 -13.18 -1.07
N CYS A 80 -13.33 -14.38 -1.06
CA CYS A 80 -13.13 -15.16 -2.26
C CYS A 80 -14.45 -15.78 -2.73
N THR A 81 -14.83 -15.56 -3.99
CA THR A 81 -15.71 -16.50 -4.68
C THR A 81 -14.87 -17.71 -5.11
N ALA A 82 -15.48 -18.84 -5.48
CA ALA A 82 -14.81 -20.13 -5.74
C ALA A 82 -13.72 -20.14 -6.85
N GLY A 83 -13.30 -18.99 -7.37
CA GLY A 83 -12.23 -18.81 -8.37
C GLY A 83 -11.02 -17.99 -7.92
N CYS A 84 -10.84 -17.67 -6.62
CA CYS A 84 -9.66 -16.93 -6.14
C CYS A 84 -8.37 -17.74 -6.01
N LEU A 85 -8.35 -18.99 -6.48
CA LEU A 85 -7.08 -19.70 -6.66
C LEU A 85 -6.44 -19.21 -7.97
N PRO A 86 -5.21 -18.68 -7.94
CA PRO A 86 -4.49 -18.43 -9.17
C PRO A 86 -4.21 -19.78 -9.84
N GLY A 87 -4.73 -19.94 -11.06
CA GLY A 87 -4.17 -20.89 -12.03
C GLY A 87 -2.82 -20.43 -12.53
#